data_AF-A0A969N8F0-F1
#
_entry.id   AF-A0A969N8F0-F1
#
_cell.length_a   1.000
_cell.length_b   1.000
_cell.length_c   1.000
_cell.angle_alpha   90.00
_cell.angle_beta   90.00
_cell.angle_gamma   90.00
#
_symmetry.space_group_name_H-M   'P 1'
#
loop_
_entity.id
_entity.type
_entity.pdbx_description
1 polymer ?
#
loop_
_entity_poly.entity_id
_entity_poly.type
_entity_poly.pdbx_seq_one_letter_code
_entity_poly.pdbx_strand_id
1 'polypeptide(L)'
;MGSESFFLLAAKICGILAGILGLVTVVGWWRQWPFRFAFFGYTAFMTVLTAGCFALTLTPIIRPPVAGSAPYHTVYDRGANQAVIKVEADISPETLALTLQQAAQKLASSGRFSTGSRLFTLRARTVIHPEPGISVPLYLGQLQQDLGTRQDLDRTIEIFPDAFRQLEAVQG
;
A
#
# COMPACT_ATOMS: atom_id res chain seq x y z
N MET A 1 -1.97 -17.76 -8.66
CA MET A 1 -2.34 -18.21 -7.30
C MET A 1 -2.15 -17.01 -6.38
N GLY A 2 -3.21 -16.48 -5.78
CA GLY A 2 -3.11 -15.33 -4.87
C GLY A 2 -2.33 -15.69 -3.60
N SER A 3 -1.67 -14.72 -2.98
CA SER A 3 -0.97 -14.94 -1.70
C SER A 3 -1.90 -15.51 -0.63
N GLU A 4 -3.17 -15.11 -0.63
CA GLU A 4 -4.22 -15.63 0.28
C GLU A 4 -4.41 -17.14 0.16
N SER A 5 -4.48 -17.67 -1.07
CA SER A 5 -4.68 -19.10 -1.28
C SER A 5 -3.46 -19.94 -0.90
N PHE A 6 -2.26 -19.35 -1.00
CA PHE A 6 -1.02 -19.96 -0.50
C PHE A 6 -1.00 -20.04 1.03
N PHE A 7 -1.23 -18.92 1.74
CA PHE A 7 -1.19 -18.90 3.20
C PHE A 7 -2.30 -19.74 3.82
N LEU A 8 -3.47 -19.82 3.17
CA LEU A 8 -4.57 -20.65 3.64
C LEU A 8 -4.25 -22.14 3.48
N LEU A 9 -3.62 -22.54 2.37
CA LEU A 9 -3.13 -23.91 2.19
C LEU A 9 -2.02 -24.24 3.22
N ALA A 10 -1.07 -23.34 3.43
CA ALA A 10 -0.01 -23.48 4.42
C ALA A 10 -0.57 -23.61 5.85
N ALA A 11 -1.52 -22.76 6.23
CA ALA A 11 -2.20 -22.82 7.54
C ALA A 11 -2.93 -24.15 7.74
N LYS A 12 -3.61 -24.67 6.70
CA LYS A 12 -4.29 -25.97 6.78
C LYS A 12 -3.30 -27.12 7.01
N ILE A 13 -2.21 -27.18 6.23
CA ILE A 13 -1.19 -28.23 6.39
C ILE A 13 -0.52 -28.14 7.76
N CYS A 14 -0.13 -26.93 8.17
CA CYS A 14 0.49 -26.70 9.48
C CYS A 14 -0.48 -27.08 10.62
N GLY A 15 -1.75 -26.73 10.50
CA GLY A 15 -2.77 -27.05 11.51
C GLY A 15 -3.03 -28.55 11.64
N ILE A 16 -3.05 -29.29 10.52
CA ILE A 16 -3.16 -30.75 10.54
C ILE A 16 -1.94 -31.36 11.25
N LEU A 17 -0.72 -30.92 10.88
CA LEU A 17 0.50 -31.39 11.53
C LEU A 17 0.55 -31.04 13.02
N ALA A 18 0.12 -29.83 13.40
CA ALA A 18 0.02 -29.41 14.79
C ALA A 18 -0.94 -30.31 15.58
N GLY A 19 -2.09 -30.68 15.00
CA GLY A 19 -3.05 -31.60 15.60
C GLY A 19 -2.48 -33.00 15.79
N ILE A 20 -1.81 -33.56 14.76
CA ILE A 20 -1.13 -34.86 14.85
C ILE A 20 -0.04 -34.84 15.93
N LEU A 21 0.81 -33.81 15.93
CA LEU A 21 1.84 -33.64 16.95
C LEU A 21 1.23 -33.49 18.35
N GLY A 22 0.12 -32.76 18.49
CA GLY A 22 -0.61 -32.62 19.76
C GLY A 22 -1.10 -33.97 20.29
N LEU A 23 -1.69 -34.80 19.42
CA LEU A 23 -2.10 -36.17 19.79
C LEU A 23 -0.90 -37.02 20.22
N VAL A 24 0.21 -36.98 19.48
CA VAL A 24 1.45 -37.69 19.84
C VAL A 24 2.02 -37.19 21.16
N THR A 25 1.98 -35.88 21.43
CA THR A 25 2.40 -35.28 22.70
C THR A 25 1.57 -35.81 23.87
N VAL A 26 0.24 -35.88 23.73
CA VAL A 26 -0.66 -36.42 24.76
C VAL A 26 -0.36 -37.91 25.02
N VAL A 27 -0.21 -38.72 23.97
CA VAL A 27 0.13 -40.14 24.09
C VAL A 27 1.51 -40.33 24.73
N GLY A 28 2.52 -39.55 24.30
CA GLY A 28 3.87 -39.60 24.85
C GLY A 28 3.92 -39.18 26.32
N TRP A 29 3.05 -38.24 26.73
CA TRP A 29 2.90 -37.87 28.13
C TRP A 29 2.27 -39.00 28.96
N TRP A 30 1.20 -39.62 28.44
CA TRP A 30 0.54 -40.75 29.11
C TRP A 30 1.48 -41.97 29.24
N ARG A 31 2.23 -42.29 28.18
CA ARG A 31 3.18 -43.41 28.15
C ARG A 31 4.54 -43.09 28.78
N GLN A 32 4.74 -41.88 29.30
CA GLN A 32 5.95 -41.41 29.97
C GLN A 32 7.22 -41.54 29.11
N TRP A 33 7.14 -41.19 27.83
CA TRP A 33 8.30 -41.24 26.92
C TRP A 33 9.43 -40.31 27.35
N PRO A 34 10.70 -40.70 27.16
CA PRO A 34 11.84 -39.87 27.56
C PRO A 34 11.92 -38.55 26.76
N PHE A 35 11.39 -38.53 25.54
CA PHE A 35 11.40 -37.39 24.62
C PHE A 35 10.10 -36.56 24.62
N ARG A 36 9.18 -36.79 25.56
CA ARG A 36 7.87 -36.11 25.64
C ARG A 36 7.96 -34.58 25.66
N PHE A 37 9.01 -34.02 26.25
CA PHE A 37 9.23 -32.57 26.30
C PHE A 37 9.60 -31.98 24.93
N ALA A 38 10.31 -32.75 24.09
CA ALA A 38 10.63 -32.32 22.73
C ALA A 38 9.34 -32.23 21.88
N PHE A 39 8.44 -33.21 22.00
CA PHE A 39 7.15 -33.20 21.32
C PHE A 39 6.26 -32.04 21.75
N PHE A 40 6.25 -31.69 23.03
CA PHE A 40 5.57 -30.48 23.50
C PHE A 40 6.11 -29.22 22.81
N GLY A 41 7.44 -29.10 22.68
CA GLY A 41 8.08 -28.02 21.92
C GLY A 41 7.66 -27.99 20.45
N TYR A 42 7.64 -29.13 19.77
CA TYR A 42 7.20 -29.24 18.37
C TYR A 42 5.72 -28.87 18.20
N THR A 43 4.83 -29.32 19.09
CA THR A 43 3.41 -28.96 19.08
C THR A 43 3.21 -27.46 19.31
N ALA A 44 3.92 -26.88 20.28
CA ALA A 44 3.83 -25.44 20.57
C ALA A 44 4.30 -24.61 19.37
N PHE A 45 5.45 -24.95 18.78
CA PHE A 45 5.98 -24.29 17.59
C PHE A 45 5.00 -24.38 16.41
N MET A 46 4.48 -25.58 16.11
CA MET A 46 3.54 -25.77 14.99
C MET A 46 2.21 -25.04 15.21
N THR A 47 1.76 -24.92 16.45
CA THR A 47 0.58 -24.12 16.79
C THR A 47 0.80 -22.64 16.47
N VAL A 48 1.94 -22.07 16.90
CA VAL A 48 2.29 -20.67 16.61
C VAL A 48 2.46 -20.45 15.11
N LEU A 49 3.13 -21.36 14.41
CA LEU A 49 3.30 -21.30 12.95
C LEU A 49 1.95 -21.32 12.22
N THR A 50 1.03 -22.20 12.65
CA THR A 50 -0.33 -22.28 12.10
C THR A 50 -1.08 -20.97 12.32
N ALA A 51 -1.04 -20.41 13.53
CA ALA A 51 -1.70 -19.15 13.85
C ALA A 51 -1.10 -17.98 13.04
N GLY A 52 0.21 -17.95 12.84
CA GLY A 52 0.90 -16.96 12.01
C GLY A 52 0.48 -17.05 10.53
N CYS A 53 0.52 -18.25 9.95
CA CYS A 53 0.06 -18.48 8.57
C CYS A 53 -1.41 -18.10 8.41
N PHE A 54 -2.27 -18.45 9.38
CA PHE A 54 -3.67 -18.08 9.37
C PHE A 54 -3.86 -16.56 9.47
N ALA A 55 -3.15 -15.88 10.38
CA ALA A 55 -3.22 -14.42 10.51
C ALA A 55 -2.85 -13.71 9.20
N LEU A 56 -1.92 -14.25 8.42
CA LEU A 56 -1.55 -13.73 7.09
C LEU A 56 -2.60 -14.00 6.01
N THR A 57 -3.57 -14.89 6.25
CA THR A 57 -4.76 -15.03 5.38
C THR A 57 -5.77 -13.93 5.58
N LEU A 58 -5.75 -13.28 6.76
CA LEU A 58 -6.53 -12.08 7.00
C LEU A 58 -5.90 -11.01 6.12
N THR A 59 -6.61 -10.64 5.05
CA THR A 59 -6.11 -9.79 3.97
C THR A 59 -5.39 -8.56 4.54
N PRO A 60 -4.25 -8.13 3.94
CA PRO A 60 -3.64 -6.86 4.32
C PRO A 60 -4.68 -5.74 4.26
N ILE A 61 -4.49 -4.68 5.06
CA ILE A 61 -5.29 -3.46 4.95
C ILE A 61 -4.95 -2.79 3.60
N ILE A 62 -5.51 -3.32 2.51
CA ILE A 62 -5.43 -2.73 1.19
C ILE A 62 -6.46 -1.61 1.18
N ARG A 63 -5.99 -0.39 0.92
CA ARG A 63 -6.89 0.74 0.73
C ARG A 63 -7.63 0.53 -0.60
N PRO A 64 -8.97 0.51 -0.58
CA PRO A 64 -9.74 0.28 -1.79
C PRO A 64 -9.40 1.36 -2.85
N PRO A 65 -9.36 1.00 -4.14
CA PRO A 65 -9.17 1.99 -5.19
C PRO A 65 -10.36 2.95 -5.25
N VAL A 66 -10.08 4.25 -5.40
CA VAL A 66 -11.06 5.28 -5.71
C VAL A 66 -11.54 5.06 -7.14
N ALA A 67 -12.84 4.85 -7.31
CA ALA A 67 -13.44 4.65 -8.63
C ALA A 67 -13.18 5.88 -9.53
N GLY A 68 -12.77 5.65 -10.77
CA GLY A 68 -12.47 6.72 -11.72
C GLY A 68 -11.07 7.35 -11.58
N SER A 69 -10.18 6.82 -10.72
CA SER A 69 -8.77 7.24 -10.71
C SER A 69 -8.00 6.67 -11.90
N ALA A 70 -7.16 7.49 -12.54
CA ALA A 70 -6.22 7.04 -13.57
C ALA A 70 -5.02 6.30 -12.95
N PRO A 71 -4.34 5.43 -13.73
CA PRO A 71 -3.04 4.89 -13.33
C PRO A 71 -2.01 6.01 -13.19
N TYR A 72 -1.09 5.84 -12.25
CA TYR A 72 0.01 6.78 -12.00
C TYR A 72 1.26 6.04 -11.56
N HIS A 73 2.41 6.70 -11.67
CA HIS A 73 3.70 6.21 -11.19
C HIS A 73 4.31 7.19 -10.20
N THR A 74 4.77 6.73 -9.05
CA THR A 74 5.52 7.58 -8.11
C THR A 74 6.91 7.85 -8.66
N VAL A 75 7.23 9.12 -8.91
CA VAL A 75 8.55 9.52 -9.42
C VAL A 75 9.48 9.96 -8.30
N TYR A 76 8.90 10.58 -7.27
CA TYR A 76 9.65 11.04 -6.11
C TYR A 76 8.81 10.88 -4.87
N ASP A 77 9.41 10.34 -3.81
CA ASP A 77 8.80 10.24 -2.50
C ASP A 77 9.88 10.48 -1.45
N ARG A 78 9.67 11.48 -0.59
CA ARG A 78 10.59 11.77 0.52
C ARG A 78 10.32 10.87 1.74
N GLY A 79 9.26 10.08 1.72
CA GLY A 79 8.76 9.32 2.88
C GLY A 79 8.27 10.22 4.02
N ALA A 80 8.14 11.53 3.76
CA ALA A 80 7.85 12.56 4.75
C ALA A 80 6.67 13.44 4.28
N ASN A 81 6.91 14.72 4.00
CA ASN A 81 5.88 15.71 3.69
C ASN A 81 5.73 16.00 2.18
N GLN A 82 6.41 15.28 1.29
CA GLN A 82 6.38 15.57 -0.13
C GLN A 82 6.48 14.30 -0.98
N ALA A 83 5.60 14.21 -1.97
CA ALA A 83 5.64 13.20 -3.02
C ALA A 83 5.25 13.80 -4.38
N VAL A 84 5.76 13.20 -5.46
CA VAL A 84 5.45 13.57 -6.84
C VAL A 84 5.11 12.33 -7.64
N ILE A 85 3.93 12.35 -8.26
CA ILE A 85 3.46 11.29 -9.15
C ILE A 85 3.48 11.76 -10.60
N LYS A 86 3.73 10.82 -11.51
CA LYS A 86 3.55 10.96 -12.95
C LYS A 86 2.18 10.41 -13.34
N VAL A 87 1.43 11.19 -14.08
CA VAL A 87 0.17 10.81 -14.75
C VAL A 87 0.34 10.89 -16.26
N GLU A 88 -0.54 10.22 -17.00
CA GLU A 88 -0.60 10.33 -18.45
C GLU A 88 -1.01 11.73 -18.90
N ALA A 89 -0.63 12.09 -20.13
CA ALA A 89 -0.89 13.40 -20.70
C ALA A 89 -2.35 13.59 -21.16
N ASP A 90 -3.13 12.52 -21.33
CA ASP A 90 -4.53 12.53 -21.76
C ASP A 90 -5.51 12.45 -20.56
N ILE A 91 -5.12 12.97 -19.39
CA ILE A 91 -5.93 12.90 -18.18
C ILE A 91 -6.89 14.10 -18.11
N SER A 92 -8.15 13.88 -17.74
CA SER A 92 -9.10 14.98 -17.48
C SER A 92 -8.91 15.59 -16.08
N PRO A 93 -9.31 16.86 -15.86
CA PRO A 93 -9.24 17.51 -14.54
C PRO A 93 -9.97 16.73 -13.43
N GLU A 94 -11.17 16.20 -13.71
CA GLU A 94 -11.91 15.40 -12.72
C GLU A 94 -11.21 14.07 -12.40
N THR A 95 -10.68 13.39 -13.43
CA THR A 95 -9.93 12.14 -13.26
C THR A 95 -8.65 12.39 -12.46
N LEU A 96 -7.98 13.53 -12.69
CA LEU A 96 -6.79 13.93 -11.94
C LEU A 96 -7.09 14.14 -10.45
N ALA A 97 -8.21 14.78 -10.11
CA ALA A 97 -8.60 14.97 -8.72
C ALA A 97 -8.81 13.63 -7.99
N LEU A 98 -9.50 12.67 -8.63
CA LEU A 98 -9.68 11.32 -8.11
C LEU A 98 -8.35 10.56 -7.98
N THR A 99 -7.45 10.76 -8.94
CA THR A 99 -6.11 10.17 -8.93
C THR A 99 -5.25 10.72 -7.80
N LEU A 100 -5.30 12.03 -7.55
CA LEU A 100 -4.63 12.66 -6.41
C LEU A 100 -5.16 12.13 -5.08
N GLN A 101 -6.48 11.91 -4.95
CA GLN A 101 -7.06 11.28 -3.76
C GLN A 101 -6.55 9.85 -3.56
N GLN A 102 -6.58 9.03 -4.62
CA GLN A 102 -6.07 7.66 -4.58
C GLN A 102 -4.59 7.61 -4.20
N ALA A 103 -3.79 8.49 -4.79
CA ALA A 103 -2.37 8.61 -4.51
C ALA A 103 -2.09 9.10 -3.10
N ALA A 104 -2.85 10.08 -2.60
CA ALA A 104 -2.74 10.58 -1.23
C ALA A 104 -3.06 9.49 -0.21
N GLN A 105 -4.05 8.63 -0.47
CA GLN A 105 -4.33 7.47 0.39
C GLN A 105 -3.18 6.46 0.37
N LYS A 106 -2.66 6.12 -0.82
CA LYS A 106 -1.59 5.12 -0.97
C LYS A 106 -0.24 5.58 -0.43
N LEU A 107 0.13 6.83 -0.69
CA LEU A 107 1.43 7.43 -0.34
C LEU A 107 1.39 8.21 0.98
N ALA A 108 0.29 8.18 1.72
CA ALA A 108 0.19 8.83 3.02
C ALA A 108 1.35 8.39 3.94
N SER A 109 2.19 9.34 4.32
CA SER A 109 3.23 9.16 5.33
C SER A 109 2.65 9.34 6.74
N SER A 110 3.29 8.74 7.74
CA SER A 110 2.98 8.97 9.15
C SER A 110 3.47 10.32 9.69
N GLY A 111 4.17 11.11 8.87
CA GLY A 111 4.74 12.40 9.28
C GLY A 111 5.92 12.31 10.25
N ARG A 112 6.39 11.10 10.58
CA ARG A 112 7.54 10.90 11.51
C ARG A 112 8.81 11.62 11.06
N PHE A 113 8.98 11.83 9.76
CA PHE A 113 10.13 12.50 9.16
C PHE A 113 9.83 13.93 8.66
N SER A 114 8.65 14.48 8.97
CA SER A 114 8.26 15.82 8.55
C SER A 114 8.73 16.86 9.57
N THR A 115 10.05 17.11 9.63
CA THR A 115 10.62 18.12 10.52
C THR A 115 10.17 19.51 10.07
N GLY A 116 9.43 20.22 10.91
CA GLY A 116 9.05 21.63 10.69
C GLY A 116 7.81 21.89 9.83
N SER A 117 7.19 20.87 9.22
CA SER A 117 5.91 21.01 8.53
C SER A 117 5.04 19.78 8.73
N ARG A 118 3.78 19.97 9.12
CA ARG A 118 2.78 18.91 9.21
C ARG A 118 1.98 18.75 7.91
N LEU A 119 2.25 19.56 6.91
CA LEU A 119 1.50 19.56 5.66
C LEU A 119 2.16 18.60 4.66
N PHE A 120 1.46 17.54 4.29
CA PHE A 120 1.85 16.67 3.18
C PHE A 120 1.41 17.28 1.86
N THR A 121 2.35 17.50 0.95
CA THR A 121 2.10 17.99 -0.41
C THR A 121 2.38 16.90 -1.44
N LEU A 122 1.33 16.46 -2.11
CA LEU A 122 1.40 15.57 -3.26
C LEU A 122 1.24 16.38 -4.54
N ARG A 123 2.17 16.25 -5.49
CA ARG A 123 2.07 16.92 -6.79
C ARG A 123 1.93 15.91 -7.91
N ALA A 124 1.02 16.16 -8.84
CA ALA A 124 0.90 15.38 -10.06
C ALA A 124 1.54 16.14 -11.23
N ARG A 125 2.38 15.43 -11.98
CA ARG A 125 3.00 15.94 -13.20
C ARG A 125 2.80 15.00 -14.38
N THR A 126 2.83 15.55 -15.57
CA THR A 126 3.02 14.82 -16.81
C THR A 126 4.34 15.26 -17.47
N VAL A 127 4.69 14.64 -18.60
CA VAL A 127 5.83 15.04 -19.42
C VAL A 127 5.29 15.38 -20.80
N ILE A 128 5.51 16.62 -21.22
CA ILE A 128 5.14 17.12 -22.55
C ILE A 128 6.37 17.21 -23.45
N HIS A 129 6.13 17.20 -24.76
CA HIS A 129 7.17 17.30 -25.79
C HIS A 129 6.85 18.48 -26.71
N PRO A 130 7.19 19.72 -26.32
CA PRO A 130 6.87 20.92 -27.12
C PRO A 130 7.60 20.93 -28.47
N GLU A 131 8.83 20.40 -28.50
CA GLU A 131 9.67 20.35 -29.70
C GLU A 131 10.31 18.96 -29.84
N PRO A 132 10.65 18.53 -31.06
CA PRO A 132 11.40 17.28 -31.27
C PRO A 132 12.71 17.28 -30.49
N GLY A 133 12.87 16.33 -29.57
CA GLY A 133 14.07 16.19 -28.74
C GLY A 133 14.06 16.98 -27.43
N ILE A 134 12.99 17.72 -27.12
CA ILE A 134 12.84 18.46 -25.85
C ILE A 134 11.66 17.87 -25.06
N SER A 135 11.94 17.39 -23.84
CA SER A 135 10.93 16.91 -22.89
C SER A 135 10.90 17.81 -21.67
N VAL A 136 9.72 18.31 -21.30
CA VAL A 136 9.55 19.20 -20.14
C VAL A 136 8.51 18.61 -19.18
N PRO A 137 8.79 18.52 -17.87
CA PRO A 137 7.80 18.14 -16.89
C PRO A 137 6.80 19.28 -16.67
N LEU A 138 5.51 18.95 -16.72
CA LEU A 138 4.42 19.90 -16.49
C LEU A 138 3.58 19.44 -15.29
N TYR A 139 3.43 20.30 -14.29
CA TYR A 139 2.57 20.00 -13.13
C TYR A 139 1.13 20.33 -13.45
N LEU A 140 0.22 19.37 -13.24
CA LEU A 140 -1.21 19.51 -13.55
C LEU A 140 -2.06 19.85 -12.32
N GLY A 141 -1.55 19.54 -11.13
CA GLY A 141 -2.25 19.84 -9.88
C GLY A 141 -1.50 19.34 -8.66
N GLN A 142 -2.04 19.67 -7.49
CA GLN A 142 -1.54 19.27 -6.20
C GLN A 142 -2.64 18.95 -5.20
N LEU A 143 -2.30 18.14 -4.21
CA LEU A 143 -3.13 17.86 -3.06
C LEU A 143 -2.32 18.14 -1.79
N GLN A 144 -2.90 18.91 -0.89
CA GLN A 144 -2.35 19.20 0.43
C GLN A 144 -3.24 18.59 1.50
N GLN A 145 -2.63 17.95 2.51
CA GLN A 145 -3.36 17.41 3.67
C GLN A 145 -2.49 17.48 4.92
N ASP A 146 -3.11 17.71 6.08
CA ASP A 146 -2.41 17.66 7.37
C ASP A 146 -2.10 16.20 7.76
N LEU A 147 -0.86 15.95 8.18
CA LEU A 147 -0.36 14.65 8.65
C LEU A 147 -0.80 14.32 10.08
N GLY A 148 -1.20 15.33 10.87
CA GLY A 148 -1.62 15.19 12.27
C GLY A 148 -3.08 14.79 12.44
N THR A 149 -3.94 15.07 11.47
CA THR A 149 -5.38 14.81 11.54
C THR A 149 -5.71 13.58 10.70
N ARG A 150 -6.12 12.49 11.34
CA ARG A 150 -6.46 11.22 10.67
C ARG A 150 -7.80 11.27 9.91
N GLN A 151 -8.47 12.43 9.90
CA GLN A 151 -9.79 12.61 9.30
C GLN A 151 -9.66 13.23 7.91
N ASP A 152 -10.37 12.65 6.94
CA ASP A 152 -10.47 13.03 5.53
C ASP A 152 -10.93 14.50 5.27
N LEU A 153 -11.04 15.33 6.31
CA LEU A 153 -11.72 16.63 6.31
C LEU A 153 -10.83 17.81 5.87
N ASP A 154 -9.51 17.73 6.06
CA ASP A 154 -8.58 18.83 5.71
C ASP A 154 -7.75 18.50 4.46
N ARG A 155 -8.39 18.01 3.40
CA ARG A 155 -7.74 17.84 2.09
C ARG A 155 -8.09 19.01 1.18
N THR A 156 -7.07 19.71 0.72
CA THR A 156 -7.20 20.74 -0.31
C THR A 156 -6.65 20.21 -1.61
N ILE A 157 -7.49 20.11 -2.63
CA ILE A 157 -7.09 19.73 -3.99
C ILE A 157 -7.09 20.99 -4.83
N GLU A 158 -5.97 21.24 -5.50
CA GLU A 158 -5.79 22.34 -6.42
C GLU A 158 -5.41 21.78 -7.79
N ILE A 159 -6.22 22.09 -8.79
CA ILE A 159 -5.98 21.73 -10.18
C ILE A 159 -5.49 22.99 -10.89
N PHE A 160 -4.46 22.88 -11.73
CA PHE A 160 -3.84 24.03 -12.40
C PHE A 160 -4.40 24.21 -13.82
N PRO A 161 -5.38 25.11 -14.06
CA PRO A 161 -6.07 25.21 -15.35
C PRO A 161 -5.12 25.67 -16.48
N ASP A 162 -4.13 26.51 -16.14
CA ASP A 162 -3.11 26.97 -17.09
C ASP A 162 -2.26 25.83 -17.64
N ALA A 163 -1.97 24.83 -16.80
CA ALA A 163 -1.22 23.66 -17.23
C ALA A 163 -2.04 22.80 -18.20
N PHE A 164 -3.34 22.67 -18.00
CA PHE A 164 -4.22 21.97 -18.96
C PHE A 164 -4.30 22.71 -20.30
N ARG A 165 -4.37 24.05 -20.28
CA ARG A 165 -4.31 24.85 -21.52
C ARG A 165 -2.99 24.65 -22.27
N GLN A 166 -1.87 24.58 -21.55
CA GLN A 166 -0.56 24.30 -22.16
C GLN A 166 -0.47 22.88 -22.71
N LEU A 167 -1.11 21.92 -22.05
CA LEU A 167 -1.16 20.52 -22.47
C LEU A 167 -1.94 20.37 -23.79
N GLU A 168 -3.12 21.00 -23.89
CA GLU A 168 -3.92 21.06 -25.11
C GLU A 168 -3.15 21.70 -26.27
N ALA A 169 -2.42 22.79 -26.01
CA ALA A 169 -1.63 23.48 -27.02
C ALA A 169 -0.44 22.68 -27.58
N VAL A 170 0.04 21.66 -26.85
CA VAL A 170 1.15 20.79 -27.29
C VAL A 170 0.64 19.50 -27.93
N GLN A 171 -0.61 19.12 -27.67
CA GLN A 171 -1.23 17.91 -28.22
C GLN A 171 -2.02 18.16 -29.51
N GLY A 172 -2.55 19.37 -29.69
CA GLY A 172 -3.23 19.82 -30.93
C GLY A 172 -2.24 20.20 -32.03
#